data_AF-A0A5N5WKZ2-F1
#
_entry.id   AF-A0A5N5WKZ2-F1
#
_cell.length_a   1.000
_cell.length_b   1.000
_cell.length_c   1.000
_cell.angle_alpha   90.00
_cell.angle_beta   90.00
_cell.angle_gamma   90.00
#
_symmetry.space_group_name_H-M   'P 1'
#
loop_
_entity.id
_entity.type
_entity.pdbx_description
1 polymer ?
#
loop_
_entity_poly.entity_id
_entity_poly.type
_entity_poly.pdbx_seq_one_letter_code
_entity_poly.pdbx_strand_id
1 'polypeptide(L)'
;MSTGFISSGPGCLVSCSVEDQIANAKSSAEAALRVIENAQNALQVVGPLRGLAGARLSPRERHIGLEVGHGRLEIAVESLEEALDALHIAISLMTGR
;
A
#
# COMPACT_ATOMS: atom_id res chain seq x y z
N MET A 1 23.58 -17.92 23.93
CA MET A 1 22.59 -18.32 22.90
C MET A 1 22.94 -17.51 21.65
N SER A 2 23.58 -18.14 20.66
CA SER A 2 24.02 -17.46 19.43
C SER A 2 22.84 -17.30 18.47
N THR A 3 22.45 -16.07 18.19
CA THR A 3 21.54 -15.74 17.09
C THR A 3 22.31 -15.93 15.78
N GLY A 4 21.94 -16.98 15.04
CA GLY A 4 22.57 -17.34 13.77
C GLY A 4 22.35 -16.25 12.72
N PHE A 5 23.44 -15.68 12.23
CA PHE A 5 23.46 -14.89 11.00
C PHE A 5 23.18 -15.83 9.82
N ILE A 6 22.05 -15.63 9.14
CA ILE A 6 21.81 -16.26 7.83
C ILE A 6 22.54 -15.39 6.81
N SER A 7 23.62 -15.95 6.26
CA SER A 7 24.53 -15.30 5.32
C SER A 7 23.89 -15.21 3.94
N SER A 8 23.48 -14.01 3.52
CA SER A 8 23.15 -13.71 2.11
C SER A 8 24.45 -13.48 1.32
N GLY A 9 25.00 -14.54 0.72
CA GLY A 9 26.07 -14.48 -0.30
C GLY A 9 27.45 -13.89 0.09
N PRO A 10 28.56 -14.31 -0.55
CA PRO A 10 29.86 -13.67 -0.34
C PRO A 10 29.84 -12.28 -1.00
N GLY A 11 29.66 -11.24 -0.20
CA GLY A 11 29.75 -9.83 -0.62
C GLY A 11 28.52 -8.95 -0.33
N CYS A 12 27.41 -9.49 0.21
CA CYS A 12 26.25 -8.66 0.57
C CYS A 12 26.36 -8.18 2.02
N LEU A 13 26.40 -6.85 2.21
CA LEU A 13 26.45 -6.19 3.52
C LEU A 13 25.07 -6.04 4.17
N VAL A 14 24.03 -6.70 3.62
CA VAL A 14 22.65 -6.55 4.08
C VAL A 14 22.18 -7.86 4.69
N SER A 15 21.81 -7.83 5.96
CA SER A 15 21.21 -8.97 6.66
C SER A 15 19.86 -9.34 6.02
N CYS A 16 19.55 -10.63 5.89
CA CYS A 16 18.26 -11.11 5.35
C CYS A 16 17.04 -10.42 5.98
N SER A 17 17.12 -10.03 7.26
CA SER A 17 16.08 -9.28 7.95
C SER A 17 15.78 -7.89 7.38
N VAL A 18 16.74 -7.24 6.71
CA VAL A 18 16.53 -5.94 6.05
C VAL A 18 15.88 -6.15 4.68
N GLU A 19 16.31 -7.17 3.94
CA GLU A 19 15.70 -7.54 2.64
C GLU A 19 14.23 -7.92 2.82
N ASP A 20 13.90 -8.69 3.85
CA ASP A 20 12.52 -9.06 4.19
C ASP A 20 11.66 -7.84 4.51
N GLN A 21 12.17 -6.87 5.28
CA GLN A 21 11.43 -5.65 5.61
C GLN A 21 11.21 -4.76 4.39
N ILE A 22 12.20 -4.66 3.50
CA ILE A 22 12.03 -3.93 2.22
C ILE A 22 11.00 -4.63 1.34
N ALA A 23 11.00 -5.97 1.29
CA ALA A 23 10.00 -6.74 0.54
C ALA A 23 8.59 -6.56 1.11
N ASN A 24 8.44 -6.57 2.43
CA ASN A 24 7.18 -6.30 3.11
C ASN A 24 6.67 -4.89 2.81
N ALA A 25 7.55 -3.88 2.93
CA ALA A 25 7.21 -2.50 2.59
C ALA A 25 6.70 -2.35 1.16
N LYS A 26 7.39 -3.01 0.22
CA LYS A 26 6.97 -3.03 -1.19
C LYS A 26 5.59 -3.67 -1.36
N SER A 27 5.34 -4.82 -0.74
CA SER A 27 4.06 -5.51 -0.81
C SER A 27 2.91 -4.65 -0.27
N SER A 28 3.10 -4.01 0.89
CA SER A 28 2.08 -3.13 1.49
C SER A 28 1.84 -1.88 0.65
N ALA A 29 2.90 -1.29 0.06
CA ALA A 29 2.75 -0.16 -0.88
C ALA A 29 2.00 -0.55 -2.17
N GLU A 30 2.27 -1.74 -2.72
CA GLU A 30 1.53 -2.27 -3.88
C GLU A 30 0.06 -2.53 -3.53
N ALA A 31 -0.23 -3.02 -2.32
CA ALA A 31 -1.60 -3.19 -1.83
C ALA A 31 -2.32 -1.84 -1.73
N ALA A 32 -1.67 -0.83 -1.13
CA ALA A 32 -2.21 0.53 -1.03
C ALA A 32 -2.54 1.11 -2.42
N LEU A 33 -1.64 0.95 -3.39
CA LEU A 33 -1.84 1.43 -4.76
C LEU A 33 -3.10 0.82 -5.39
N ARG A 34 -3.28 -0.51 -5.29
CA ARG A 34 -4.49 -1.18 -5.81
C ARG A 34 -5.75 -0.69 -5.14
N VAL A 35 -5.70 -0.38 -3.84
CA VAL A 35 -6.84 0.14 -3.11
C VAL A 35 -7.17 1.57 -3.55
N ILE A 36 -6.17 2.41 -3.83
CA ILE A 36 -6.35 3.76 -4.38
C ILE A 36 -6.99 3.70 -5.77
N GLU A 37 -6.55 2.79 -6.65
CA GLU A 37 -7.18 2.57 -7.96
C GLU A 37 -8.66 2.19 -7.81
N ASN A 38 -8.98 1.33 -6.84
CA ASN A 38 -10.36 0.96 -6.52
C ASN A 38 -11.17 2.16 -5.99
N ALA A 39 -10.57 3.03 -5.19
CA ALA A 39 -11.21 4.26 -4.72
C ALA A 39 -11.51 5.22 -5.88
N GLN A 40 -10.55 5.42 -6.80
CA GLN A 40 -10.72 6.23 -8.00
C GLN A 40 -11.87 5.72 -8.88
N ASN A 41 -11.99 4.39 -9.02
CA ASN A 41 -13.09 3.75 -9.72
C ASN A 41 -14.44 3.98 -9.01
N ALA A 42 -14.49 3.81 -7.68
CA ALA A 42 -15.71 4.01 -6.89
C ALA A 42 -16.20 5.46 -6.94
N LEU A 43 -15.27 6.41 -6.88
CA LEU A 43 -15.51 7.85 -7.01
C LEU A 43 -15.77 8.29 -8.46
N GLN A 44 -15.61 7.37 -9.43
CA GLN A 44 -15.73 7.62 -10.86
C GLN A 44 -14.82 8.77 -11.36
N VAL A 45 -13.65 8.91 -10.75
CA VAL A 45 -12.61 9.88 -11.16
C VAL A 45 -11.86 9.36 -12.38
N VAL A 46 -11.58 8.07 -12.40
CA VAL A 46 -10.80 7.39 -13.45
C VAL A 46 -11.53 6.09 -13.78
N GLY A 47 -12.59 6.16 -14.56
CA GLY A 47 -13.38 5.00 -14.95
C GLY A 47 -14.42 5.39 -16.00
N PRO A 48 -14.97 4.43 -16.76
CA PRO A 48 -16.03 4.76 -17.71
C PRO A 48 -17.18 5.39 -16.93
N LEU A 49 -17.52 6.63 -17.25
CA LEU A 49 -18.76 7.27 -16.78
C LEU A 49 -19.88 6.27 -17.05
N ARG A 50 -20.47 5.70 -16.00
CA ARG A 50 -21.52 4.69 -16.18
C ARG A 50 -22.72 5.38 -16.81
N GLY A 51 -23.07 4.99 -18.04
CA GLY A 51 -24.20 5.55 -18.79
C GLY A 51 -23.78 6.25 -20.08
N LEU A 52 -24.72 6.99 -20.67
CA LEU A 52 -24.48 7.79 -21.85
C LEU A 52 -23.49 8.94 -21.54
N ALA A 53 -22.73 9.38 -22.53
CA ALA A 53 -21.89 10.57 -22.39
C ALA A 53 -22.74 11.76 -21.88
N GLY A 54 -22.35 12.35 -20.74
CA GLY A 54 -23.09 13.44 -20.10
C GLY A 54 -24.20 13.01 -19.12
N ALA A 55 -24.45 11.71 -18.93
CA ALA A 55 -25.34 11.22 -17.89
C ALA A 55 -24.77 11.54 -16.51
N ARG A 56 -25.56 12.25 -15.69
CA ARG A 56 -25.19 12.53 -14.30
C ARG A 56 -25.63 11.36 -13.43
N LEU A 57 -24.73 10.92 -12.54
CA LEU A 57 -25.07 9.99 -11.47
C LEU A 57 -26.21 10.56 -10.63
N SER A 58 -27.13 9.69 -10.21
CA SER A 58 -28.13 10.05 -9.23
C SER A 58 -27.47 10.44 -7.89
N PRO A 59 -28.12 11.25 -7.05
CA PRO A 59 -27.60 11.58 -5.72
C PRO A 59 -27.26 10.33 -4.88
N ARG A 60 -28.06 9.26 -5.01
CA ARG A 60 -27.84 7.99 -4.32
C ARG A 60 -26.56 7.30 -4.79
N GLU A 61 -26.33 7.21 -6.10
CA GLU A 61 -25.12 6.60 -6.64
C GLU A 61 -23.87 7.39 -6.27
N ARG A 62 -23.95 8.74 -6.26
CA ARG A 62 -22.86 9.59 -5.78
C ARG A 62 -22.54 9.34 -4.32
N HIS A 63 -23.57 9.24 -3.49
CA HIS A 63 -23.40 9.00 -2.06
C HIS A 63 -22.74 7.63 -1.80
N ILE A 64 -23.22 6.57 -2.45
CA ILE A 64 -22.62 5.24 -2.36
C ILE A 64 -21.16 5.25 -2.85
N GLY A 65 -20.90 5.90 -3.98
CA GLY A 65 -19.53 6.02 -4.51
C GLY A 65 -18.60 6.76 -3.55
N LEU A 66 -19.10 7.78 -2.85
CA LEU A 66 -18.36 8.50 -1.82
C LEU A 66 -18.07 7.63 -0.59
N GLU A 67 -19.07 6.94 -0.04
CA GLU A 67 -18.88 6.06 1.12
C GLU A 67 -17.89 4.93 0.82
N VAL A 68 -18.08 4.25 -0.32
CA VAL A 68 -17.18 3.18 -0.75
C VAL A 68 -15.78 3.73 -1.03
N GLY A 69 -15.67 4.85 -1.74
CA GLY A 69 -14.39 5.50 -2.03
C GLY A 69 -13.64 5.90 -0.76
N HIS A 70 -14.34 6.46 0.22
CA HIS A 70 -13.78 6.82 1.52
C HIS A 70 -13.23 5.60 2.26
N GLY A 71 -14.04 4.54 2.42
CA GLY A 71 -13.59 3.33 3.11
C GLY A 71 -12.41 2.65 2.41
N ARG A 72 -12.29 2.76 1.08
CA ARG A 72 -11.09 2.32 0.36
C ARG A 72 -9.88 3.18 0.71
N LEU A 73 -10.03 4.50 0.75
CA LEU A 73 -8.91 5.38 1.10
C LEU A 73 -8.41 5.14 2.52
N GLU A 74 -9.28 4.82 3.48
CA GLU A 74 -8.87 4.43 4.84
C GLU A 74 -7.97 3.18 4.81
N ILE A 75 -8.40 2.12 4.11
CA ILE A 75 -7.60 0.89 3.95
C ILE A 75 -6.25 1.17 3.26
N ALA A 76 -6.23 2.09 2.29
CA ALA A 76 -4.98 2.47 1.62
C ALA A 76 -4.01 3.19 2.56
N VAL A 77 -4.52 4.02 3.48
CA VAL A 77 -3.71 4.68 4.51
C VAL A 77 -3.11 3.63 5.45
N GLU A 78 -3.91 2.69 5.96
CA GLU A 78 -3.42 1.60 6.82
C GLU A 78 -2.30 0.81 6.14
N SER A 79 -2.48 0.46 4.86
CA SER A 79 -1.46 -0.26 4.08
C SER A 79 -0.17 0.56 3.87
N LEU A 80 -0.28 1.90 3.77
CA LEU A 80 0.89 2.77 3.67
C LEU A 80 1.61 2.91 5.01
N GLU A 81 0.88 2.95 6.12
CA GLU A 81 1.46 2.98 7.46
C GLU A 81 2.28 1.70 7.71
N GLU A 82 1.74 0.52 7.36
CA GLU A 82 2.50 -0.74 7.41
C GLU A 82 3.77 -0.69 6.56
N ALA A 83 3.69 -0.11 5.36
CA ALA A 83 4.86 0.02 4.49
C ALA A 83 5.93 0.93 5.09
N LEU A 84 5.53 2.05 5.69
CA LEU A 84 6.44 2.98 6.36
C LEU A 84 7.07 2.37 7.61
N ASP A 85 6.32 1.62 8.40
CA ASP A 85 6.82 0.92 9.57
C ASP A 85 7.88 -0.12 9.19
N ALA A 86 7.62 -0.92 8.15
CA ALA A 86 8.59 -1.89 7.64
C ALA A 86 9.89 -1.20 7.16
N LEU A 87 9.79 -0.06 6.45
CA LEU A 87 10.96 0.73 6.07
C LEU A 87 11.69 1.32 7.28
N HIS A 88 10.97 1.78 8.30
CA HIS A 88 11.57 2.31 9.52
C HIS A 88 12.38 1.24 10.24
N ILE A 89 11.85 0.02 10.33
CA ILE A 89 12.55 -1.15 10.90
C ILE A 89 13.79 -1.46 10.06
N ALA A 90 13.68 -1.50 8.73
CA ALA A 90 14.81 -1.75 7.85
C ALA A 90 15.95 -0.73 8.06
N ILE A 91 15.62 0.57 8.14
CA ILE A 91 16.58 1.64 8.40
C ILE A 91 17.21 1.51 9.78
N SER A 92 16.43 1.16 10.80
CA SER A 92 16.93 0.95 12.17
C SER A 92 17.95 -0.18 12.22
N LEU A 93 17.64 -1.31 11.57
CA LEU A 93 18.54 -2.46 11.41
C LEU A 93 19.84 -2.09 10.67
N MET A 94 19.76 -1.28 9.62
CA MET A 94 20.94 -0.81 8.87
C MET A 94 21.80 0.18 9.66
N THR A 95 21.20 0.98 10.53
CA THR A 95 21.89 2.01 11.32
C THR A 95 22.33 1.53 12.69
N GLY A 96 22.01 0.29 13.07
CA GLY A 96 22.37 -0.30 14.37
C GLY A 96 21.65 0.35 15.55
N ARG A 97 20.45 0.90 15.32
CA ARG A 97 19.58 1.50 16.33
C ARG A 97 18.40 0.60 16.65
#